data_AF-A0A920F7D8-F1
#
_entry.id   AF-A0A920F7D8-F1
#
_cell.length_a   1.000
_cell.length_b   1.000
_cell.length_c   1.000
_cell.angle_alpha   90.00
_cell.angle_beta   90.00
_cell.angle_gamma   90.00
#
_symmetry.space_group_name_H-M   'P 1'
#
loop_
_entity.id
_entity.type
_entity.pdbx_description
1 polymer ?
#
loop_
_entity_poly.entity_id
_entity_poly.type
_entity_poly.pdbx_seq_one_letter_code
_entity_poly.pdbx_strand_id
1 'polypeptide(L)'
;MAGYLVIAIGFTIEAGGKDGFLDELFLREPFRGSGVGRKAIEFAIALCPTLEIQRLSLEVETHNTRARRLYEDIGFFAHDRLLMSYWIT
;
A
#
# COMPACT_ATOMS: atom_id res chain seq x y z
N MET A 1 13.20 4.35 -16.42
CA MET A 1 12.13 4.12 -15.43
C MET A 1 12.53 2.98 -14.48
N ALA A 2 12.39 3.16 -13.16
CA ALA A 2 12.82 2.20 -12.14
C ALA A 2 11.71 1.21 -11.72
N GLY A 3 10.45 1.59 -11.90
CA GLY A 3 9.27 0.84 -11.47
C GLY A 3 8.03 1.72 -11.46
N TYR A 4 6.97 1.27 -10.80
CA TYR A 4 5.70 1.98 -10.65
C TYR A 4 5.00 1.61 -9.34
N LEU A 5 4.02 2.43 -8.97
CA LEU A 5 3.10 2.19 -7.86
C LEU A 5 1.68 2.57 -8.30
N VAL A 6 0.69 1.80 -7.86
CA VAL A 6 -0.73 2.02 -8.16
C VAL A 6 -1.50 2.20 -6.84
N ILE A 7 -2.37 3.20 -6.80
CA ILE A 7 -3.36 3.39 -5.74
C ILE A 7 -4.74 3.27 -6.36
N ALA A 8 -5.52 2.28 -5.94
CA ALA A 8 -6.95 2.22 -6.19
C ALA A 8 -7.67 3.09 -5.16
N ILE A 9 -8.61 3.93 -5.60
CA ILE A 9 -9.36 4.82 -4.70
C ILE A 9 -10.78 4.31 -4.60
N GLY A 10 -11.14 3.83 -3.42
CA GLY A 10 -12.50 3.47 -3.06
C GLY A 10 -13.11 4.46 -2.07
N PHE A 11 -14.24 4.08 -1.51
CA PHE A 11 -14.89 4.79 -0.42
C PHE A 11 -15.32 3.78 0.64
N THR A 12 -15.02 4.06 1.91
CA THR A 12 -15.50 3.25 3.03
C THR A 12 -15.99 4.14 4.17
N ILE A 13 -17.05 3.69 4.84
CA ILE A 13 -17.56 4.36 6.04
C ILE A 13 -16.55 4.27 7.18
N GLU A 14 -15.82 3.15 7.28
CA GLU A 14 -14.79 2.96 8.31
C GLU A 14 -13.65 3.98 8.18
N ALA A 15 -13.22 4.30 6.96
CA ALA A 15 -12.24 5.36 6.72
C ALA A 15 -12.85 6.77 6.82
N GLY A 16 -14.18 6.90 6.92
CA GLY A 16 -14.87 8.19 6.94
C GLY A 16 -14.79 8.96 5.61
N GLY A 17 -14.52 8.28 4.49
CA GLY A 17 -14.28 8.94 3.22
C GLY A 17 -13.62 8.07 2.17
N LYS A 18 -12.82 8.71 1.29
CA LYS A 18 -11.99 8.01 0.31
C LYS A 18 -10.97 7.14 1.03
N ASP A 19 -10.91 5.87 0.64
CA ASP A 19 -10.01 4.86 1.17
C ASP A 19 -9.10 4.43 0.02
N GLY A 20 -7.81 4.72 0.14
CA GLY A 20 -6.80 4.35 -0.84
C GLY A 20 -6.32 2.95 -0.56
N PHE A 21 -6.16 2.15 -1.61
CA PHE A 21 -5.53 0.84 -1.55
C PHE A 21 -4.28 0.86 -2.43
N LEU A 22 -3.11 0.71 -1.82
CA LEU A 22 -1.85 0.52 -2.54
C LEU A 22 -1.85 -0.90 -3.12
N ASP A 23 -2.34 -0.98 -4.36
CA ASP A 23 -2.63 -2.23 -5.06
C ASP A 23 -1.36 -2.91 -5.56
N GLU A 24 -0.43 -2.10 -6.10
CA GLU A 24 0.82 -2.64 -6.63
C GLU A 24 1.99 -1.69 -6.35
N LEU A 25 3.13 -2.28 -5.95
CA LEU A 25 4.44 -1.64 -5.95
C LEU A 25 5.43 -2.54 -6.67
N PHE A 26 5.80 -2.16 -7.87
CA PHE A 26 6.78 -2.89 -8.68
C PHE A 26 8.06 -2.08 -8.84
N LEU A 27 9.20 -2.74 -8.60
CA LEU A 27 10.52 -2.22 -8.90
C LEU A 27 11.30 -3.24 -9.73
N ARG A 28 12.02 -2.74 -10.75
CA ARG A 28 13.00 -3.53 -11.50
C ARG A 28 14.12 -3.99 -10.57
N GLU A 29 14.63 -5.19 -10.80
CA GLU A 29 15.63 -5.84 -9.94
C GLU A 29 16.82 -4.96 -9.53
N PRO A 30 17.45 -4.16 -10.43
CA PRO A 30 18.59 -3.32 -10.06
C PRO A 30 18.29 -2.24 -9.02
N PHE A 31 17.01 -1.92 -8.79
CA PHE A 31 16.55 -0.89 -7.85
C PHE A 31 15.95 -1.48 -6.57
N ARG A 32 15.95 -2.81 -6.42
CA ARG A 32 15.48 -3.46 -5.19
C ARG A 32 16.56 -3.37 -4.12
N GLY A 33 16.16 -3.18 -2.86
CA GLY A 33 17.09 -3.11 -1.72
C GLY A 33 17.94 -1.83 -1.62
N SER A 34 17.75 -0.86 -2.50
CA SER A 34 18.44 0.44 -2.46
C SER A 34 17.62 1.56 -1.81
N GLY A 35 16.53 1.22 -1.10
CA GLY A 35 15.64 2.19 -0.45
C GLY A 35 14.61 2.85 -1.38
N VAL A 36 14.62 2.55 -2.69
CA VAL A 36 13.67 3.13 -3.65
C VAL A 36 12.21 2.79 -3.30
N GLY A 37 11.92 1.57 -2.83
CA GLY A 37 10.57 1.17 -2.43
C GLY A 37 10.03 2.00 -1.27
N ARG A 38 10.87 2.26 -0.26
CA ARG A 38 10.52 3.15 0.86
C ARG A 38 10.14 4.55 0.35
N LYS A 39 10.98 5.13 -0.50
CA LYS A 39 10.72 6.46 -1.09
C LYS A 39 9.43 6.50 -1.90
N ALA A 40 9.10 5.43 -2.63
CA ALA A 40 7.86 5.34 -3.38
C ALA A 40 6.63 5.30 -2.47
N ILE A 41 6.69 4.56 -1.37
CA ILE A 41 5.60 4.48 -0.38
C ILE A 41 5.45 5.81 0.37
N GLU A 42 6.54 6.43 0.81
CA GLU A 42 6.52 7.74 1.46
C GLU A 42 5.94 8.82 0.55
N PHE A 43 6.27 8.77 -0.75
CA PHE A 43 5.65 9.63 -1.76
C PHE A 43 4.14 9.38 -1.89
N ALA A 44 3.70 8.11 -1.92
CA ALA A 44 2.29 7.75 -1.97
C ALA A 44 1.53 8.27 -0.74
N ILE A 45 2.09 8.13 0.46
CA ILE A 45 1.52 8.66 1.71
C ILE A 45 1.38 10.19 1.63
N ALA A 46 2.44 10.89 1.17
CA ALA A 46 2.42 12.34 1.03
C ALA A 46 1.39 12.85 -0.01
N LEU A 47 1.05 12.03 -1.00
CA LEU A 47 0.03 12.33 -2.01
C LEU A 47 -1.40 12.14 -1.50
N CYS A 48 -1.62 11.27 -0.51
CA CYS A 48 -2.97 10.94 -0.02
C CYS A 48 -3.81 12.16 0.39
N PRO A 49 -3.28 13.13 1.17
CA PRO A 49 -4.04 14.33 1.54
C PRO A 49 -4.50 15.16 0.34
N THR A 50 -3.69 15.26 -0.72
CA THR A 50 -4.05 16.05 -1.91
C THR A 50 -5.14 15.37 -2.75
N LEU A 51 -5.35 14.07 -2.54
CA LEU A 51 -6.41 13.28 -3.16
C LEU A 51 -7.64 13.11 -2.24
N GLU A 52 -7.61 13.71 -1.05
CA GLU A 52 -8.60 13.59 0.02
C GLU A 52 -8.78 12.16 0.55
N ILE A 53 -7.75 11.32 0.39
CA ILE A 53 -7.73 9.95 0.92
C ILE A 53 -7.53 10.02 2.44
N GLN A 54 -8.46 9.39 3.18
CA GLN A 54 -8.49 9.38 4.65
C GLN A 54 -7.64 8.25 5.24
N ARG A 55 -7.61 7.10 4.56
CA ARG A 55 -6.83 5.92 4.94
C ARG A 55 -6.13 5.37 3.70
N LEU A 56 -4.87 4.96 3.85
CA LEU A 56 -4.15 4.19 2.85
C LEU A 56 -3.91 2.78 3.40
N SER A 57 -4.43 1.78 2.70
CA SER A 57 -4.36 0.36 3.05
C SER A 57 -3.53 -0.42 2.04
N LEU A 58 -3.02 -1.58 2.42
CA LEU A 58 -2.30 -2.50 1.54
C LEU A 58 -2.42 -3.93 2.05
N GLU A 59 -2.07 -4.87 1.18
CA GLU A 59 -1.90 -6.27 1.54
C GLU A 59 -0.44 -6.69 1.43
N VAL A 60 -0.04 -7.59 2.32
CA VAL A 60 1.27 -8.22 2.26
C VAL A 60 1.12 -9.70 2.55
N GLU A 61 1.69 -10.51 1.67
CA GLU A 61 1.78 -11.95 1.87
C GLU A 61 2.47 -12.28 3.20
N THR A 62 1.89 -13.22 3.96
CA THR A 62 2.37 -13.56 5.32
C THR A 62 3.83 -14.02 5.35
N HIS A 63 4.29 -14.67 4.28
CA HIS A 63 5.66 -15.13 4.13
C HIS A 63 6.64 -14.01 3.70
N ASN A 64 6.14 -12.87 3.21
CA ASN A 64 6.96 -11.74 2.76
C ASN A 64 7.35 -10.83 3.94
N THR A 65 8.12 -11.40 4.86
CA THR A 65 8.58 -10.73 6.10
C THR A 65 9.35 -9.44 5.83
N ARG A 66 10.09 -9.36 4.72
CA ARG A 66 10.84 -8.17 4.33
C ARG A 66 9.92 -7.00 3.96
N ALA A 67 8.90 -7.24 3.14
CA ALA A 67 7.93 -6.21 2.78
C ALA A 67 7.10 -5.80 4.01
N ARG A 68 6.66 -6.78 4.81
CA ARG A 68 5.94 -6.51 6.05
C ARG A 68 6.71 -5.58 6.98
N ARG A 69 7.99 -5.87 7.26
CA ARG A 69 8.85 -4.99 8.08
C ARG A 69 9.00 -3.60 7.48
N LEU A 70 9.16 -3.49 6.16
CA LEU A 70 9.23 -2.19 5.50
C LEU A 70 7.97 -1.36 5.77
N TYR A 71 6.78 -1.95 5.65
CA TYR A 71 5.52 -1.26 5.89
C TYR A 71 5.35 -0.90 7.37
N GLU A 72 5.64 -1.84 8.28
CA GLU A 72 5.60 -1.61 9.73
C GLU A 72 6.55 -0.47 10.16
N ASP A 73 7.78 -0.45 9.62
CA ASP A 73 8.77 0.62 9.88
C ASP A 73 8.33 1.99 9.33
N ILE A 74 7.44 2.03 8.35
CA ILE A 74 6.86 3.28 7.81
C ILE A 74 5.66 3.74 8.65
N GLY A 75 5.05 2.85 9.43
CA GLY A 75 3.90 3.14 10.29
C GLY A 75 2.59 2.48 9.86
N PHE A 76 2.62 1.61 8.84
CA PHE A 76 1.48 0.72 8.60
C PHE A 76 1.34 -0.27 9.75
N PHE A 77 0.11 -0.71 10.00
CA PHE A 77 -0.20 -1.71 11.03
C PHE A 77 -1.13 -2.77 10.46
N ALA A 78 -1.02 -3.98 10.98
CA ALA A 78 -1.89 -5.08 10.60
C ALA A 78 -3.21 -4.99 11.37
N HIS A 79 -4.32 -5.21 10.66
CA HIS A 79 -5.62 -5.46 11.27
C HIS A 79 -5.78 -6.95 11.59
N ASP A 80 -6.44 -7.28 12.70
CA ASP A 80 -6.85 -8.65 13.02
C ASP A 80 -8.13 -9.02 12.26
N ARG A 81 -8.01 -9.13 10.94
CA ARG A 81 -9.11 -9.45 10.01
C ARG A 81 -8.62 -10.33 8.88
N LEU A 82 -9.51 -11.16 8.36
CA LEU A 82 -9.24 -11.97 7.17
C LEU A 82 -9.70 -11.24 5.92
N LEU A 83 -8.83 -11.16 4.91
CA LEU A 83 -9.26 -10.82 3.57
C LEU A 83 -10.06 -11.98 2.98
N MET A 84 -11.26 -11.71 2.51
CA MET A 84 -12.13 -12.69 1.87
C MET A 84 -12.69 -12.10 0.58
N SER A 85 -12.66 -12.89 -0.49
CA SER A 85 -13.14 -12.49 -1.81
C SER A 85 -14.18 -13.46 -2.33
N TYR A 86 -15.17 -12.94 -3.04
CA TYR A 86 -16.13 -13.73 -3.80
C TYR A 86 -16.17 -13.20 -5.24
N TRP A 87 -15.94 -14.09 -6.20
CA TRP A 87 -15.99 -13.74 -7.61
C TRP A 87 -17.44 -13.61 -8.06
N ILE A 88 -17.79 -12.47 -8.64
CA ILE A 88 -19.16 -12.15 -9.06
C ILE A 88 -19.48 -12.73 -10.45
N THR A 89 -18.45 -12.99 -11.25
CA THR A 89 -18.53 -13.53 -12.62
C THR A 89 -17.64 -14.72 -12.79
#